data_AF-A0A5D3CN93-F1
#
_entry.id   AF-A0A5D3CN93-F1
#
_cell.length_a   1.000
_cell.length_b   1.000
_cell.length_c   1.000
_cell.angle_alpha   90.00
_cell.angle_beta   90.00
_cell.angle_gamma   90.00
#
_symmetry.space_group_name_H-M   'P 1'
#
loop_
_entity.id
_entity.type
_entity.pdbx_description
1 polymer ?
#
loop_
_entity_poly.entity_id
_entity_poly.type
_entity_poly.pdbx_seq_one_letter_code
_entity_poly.pdbx_strand_id
1 'polypeptide(L)'
;MGSRFHLFLIILCLLLALSSIGYSVPTEATAEQQANSTSGLHNPDAKVTSPSKIWKNPGLGYTTLLRHVHGVLNIIGWGTLIPIGIIVGRYFRQEFPIRCDQWYSVHAVCQTCGYIMGTVGWAFGVSVLHSSSKRSHLPFLVLGIFIILLTTIQIMFAVCMQPKKESGARRRCWEIYHHVMGYVIMALIIGVIFEGINAQRHPKKWRWGYVGILSGLAIVGAALEGSDERRKLDDDVVSLRCLLGPRVLNSNVESSELNNLEEEQEDSCTDMASSAAIEGATPASAALKSVLERVQLAAERSGRVPQQIRVVAVSKTKPVPVIRQVYDAGHRYFGENYVQELVEKAPQLPEDIEWHFIGNLQSNKVKPLLSGVPNLAVVETVDDEKIANRLDRMVESIGRKPLKVFIQVNTSGEESKSGVEPSGCVELAKHVSLNCPNLQFSGLMTIGMLDYTSTPENFKLLANCRTEVCKALEISEEQCELSMGMSADFELAVEMGSTNVRVGSTIFGAREYLKKK
;
A
#
# COMPACT_ATOMS: atom_id res chain seq x y z
N MET A 1 -12.23 -5.65 -6.45
CA MET A 1 -11.98 -6.21 -7.80
C MET A 1 -10.56 -6.75 -8.04
N GLY A 2 -9.56 -6.54 -7.17
CA GLY A 2 -8.16 -6.83 -7.53
C GLY A 2 -7.66 -8.28 -7.40
N SER A 3 -8.01 -9.04 -6.35
CA SER A 3 -7.29 -10.29 -6.06
C SER A 3 -7.70 -11.47 -6.95
N ARG A 4 -9.02 -11.64 -7.18
CA ARG A 4 -9.56 -12.65 -8.08
C ARG A 4 -9.19 -12.48 -9.55
N PHE A 5 -8.92 -11.25 -10.01
CA PHE A 5 -8.57 -10.99 -11.41
C PHE A 5 -7.18 -11.52 -11.79
N HIS A 6 -6.22 -11.54 -10.84
CA HIS A 6 -4.85 -11.99 -11.11
C HIS A 6 -4.70 -13.50 -11.05
N LEU A 7 -5.33 -14.16 -10.08
CA LEU A 7 -5.43 -15.63 -10.08
C LEU A 7 -6.21 -16.08 -11.32
N PHE A 8 -7.29 -15.38 -11.69
CA PHE A 8 -8.00 -15.62 -12.95
C PHE A 8 -7.10 -15.46 -14.17
N LEU A 9 -6.22 -14.46 -14.23
CA LEU A 9 -5.32 -14.28 -15.37
C LEU A 9 -4.19 -15.31 -15.41
N ILE A 10 -3.63 -15.71 -14.26
CA ILE A 10 -2.64 -16.80 -14.18
C ILE A 10 -3.28 -18.13 -14.58
N ILE A 11 -4.50 -18.40 -14.09
CA ILE A 11 -5.31 -19.55 -14.49
C ILE A 11 -5.69 -19.46 -15.96
N LEU A 12 -6.01 -18.28 -16.50
CA LEU A 12 -6.30 -18.07 -17.91
C LEU A 12 -5.07 -18.34 -18.77
N CYS A 13 -3.89 -17.86 -18.38
CA CYS A 13 -2.62 -18.17 -19.06
C CYS A 13 -2.30 -19.67 -18.99
N LEU A 14 -2.56 -20.32 -17.86
CA LEU A 14 -2.43 -21.77 -17.70
C LEU A 14 -3.44 -22.52 -18.57
N LEU A 15 -4.70 -22.07 -18.62
CA LEU A 15 -5.77 -22.66 -19.44
C LEU A 15 -5.52 -22.45 -20.93
N LEU A 16 -4.96 -21.31 -21.35
CA LEU A 16 -4.51 -21.06 -22.72
C LEU A 16 -3.31 -21.94 -23.08
N ALA A 17 -2.38 -22.16 -22.14
CA ALA A 17 -1.28 -23.10 -22.30
C ALA A 17 -1.76 -24.56 -22.40
N LEU A 18 -2.79 -24.92 -21.63
CA LEU A 18 -3.43 -26.25 -21.62
C LEU A 18 -4.34 -26.44 -22.83
N SER A 19 -5.05 -25.42 -23.33
CA SER A 19 -5.89 -25.50 -24.52
C SER A 19 -5.06 -25.64 -25.80
N SER A 20 -3.84 -25.10 -25.81
CA SER A 20 -2.84 -25.38 -26.83
C SER A 20 -2.40 -26.87 -26.84
N ILE A 21 -2.68 -27.65 -25.78
CA ILE A 21 -2.41 -29.11 -25.75
C ILE A 21 -3.49 -29.86 -26.55
N GLY A 22 -4.71 -29.31 -26.62
CA GLY A 22 -5.85 -29.92 -27.31
C GLY A 22 -5.92 -29.67 -28.82
N TYR A 23 -5.31 -28.59 -29.32
CA TYR A 23 -5.23 -28.34 -30.77
C TYR A 23 -3.97 -28.97 -31.38
N SER A 24 -3.99 -30.29 -31.49
CA SER A 24 -3.22 -30.98 -32.52
C SER A 24 -4.12 -31.12 -33.75
N VAL A 25 -4.10 -30.13 -34.64
CA VAL A 25 -4.63 -30.32 -36.00
C VAL A 25 -3.71 -31.33 -36.69
N PRO A 26 -4.22 -32.47 -37.19
CA PRO A 26 -3.41 -33.38 -37.97
C PRO A 26 -3.32 -32.83 -39.40
N THR A 27 -2.18 -32.25 -39.75
CA THR A 27 -1.87 -31.98 -41.16
C THR A 27 -0.48 -32.51 -41.51
N GLU A 28 -0.51 -33.44 -42.46
CA GLU A 28 0.57 -33.87 -43.35
C GLU A 28 1.75 -34.64 -42.73
N ALA A 29 1.45 -35.82 -42.21
CA ALA A 29 2.38 -36.94 -42.20
C ALA A 29 2.14 -37.84 -43.42
N THR A 30 2.37 -37.35 -44.64
CA THR A 30 2.44 -38.17 -45.87
C THR A 30 3.26 -37.45 -46.94
N ALA A 31 4.60 -37.50 -46.83
CA ALA A 31 5.49 -37.22 -47.95
C ALA A 31 6.91 -37.81 -47.80
N GLU A 32 7.34 -38.21 -46.60
CA GLU A 32 8.75 -38.62 -46.39
C GLU A 32 8.98 -40.12 -46.12
N GLN A 33 7.95 -40.96 -46.28
CA GLN A 33 8.05 -42.40 -46.05
C GLN A 33 8.17 -43.27 -47.31
N GLN A 34 8.31 -42.65 -48.49
CA GLN A 34 8.39 -43.36 -49.78
C GLN A 34 9.67 -43.07 -50.57
N ALA A 35 10.79 -42.78 -49.88
CA ALA A 35 12.10 -42.60 -50.53
C ALA A 35 13.21 -43.54 -50.02
N ASN A 36 12.97 -44.39 -49.01
CA ASN A 36 13.97 -45.34 -48.50
C ASN A 36 13.54 -46.79 -48.74
N SER A 37 13.40 -47.16 -50.01
CA SER A 37 13.29 -48.56 -50.43
C SER A 37 14.00 -48.77 -51.75
N THR A 38 15.33 -48.60 -51.75
CA THR A 38 16.20 -49.32 -52.70
C THR A 38 17.66 -49.32 -52.23
N SER A 39 18.28 -50.50 -52.39
CA SER A 39 19.71 -50.84 -52.32
C SER A 39 20.44 -50.83 -50.96
N GLY A 40 20.69 -52.04 -50.42
CA GLY A 40 22.06 -52.59 -50.50
C GLY A 40 22.83 -52.86 -49.20
N LEU A 41 22.79 -54.13 -48.79
CA LEU A 41 23.77 -54.95 -48.03
C LEU A 41 24.04 -54.75 -46.51
N HIS A 42 24.00 -55.91 -45.86
CA HIS A 42 24.34 -56.33 -44.50
C HIS A 42 25.63 -55.75 -43.87
N ASN A 43 25.55 -55.42 -42.57
CA ASN A 43 26.51 -55.88 -41.54
C ASN A 43 25.85 -55.81 -40.14
N PRO A 44 25.77 -56.90 -39.35
CA PRO A 44 25.40 -56.83 -37.95
C PRO A 44 26.65 -56.49 -37.11
N ASP A 45 26.45 -55.84 -35.96
CA ASP A 45 27.47 -55.43 -34.98
C ASP A 45 28.18 -54.09 -35.24
N ALA A 46 27.60 -53.02 -34.69
CA ALA A 46 28.36 -51.93 -34.07
C ALA A 46 27.47 -51.15 -33.09
N LYS A 47 27.46 -51.62 -31.84
CA LYS A 47 26.99 -50.88 -30.67
C LYS A 47 27.98 -49.75 -30.37
N VAL A 48 27.47 -48.64 -29.79
CA VAL A 48 28.18 -47.46 -29.25
C VAL A 48 28.43 -46.31 -30.25
N THR A 49 27.50 -45.36 -30.31
CA THR A 49 27.75 -44.03 -30.88
C THR A 49 28.54 -43.15 -29.90
N SER A 50 29.82 -42.95 -30.20
CA SER A 50 30.74 -41.99 -29.57
C SER A 50 30.45 -40.52 -30.00
N PRO A 51 30.77 -39.49 -29.19
CA PRO A 51 30.46 -38.06 -29.43
C PRO A 51 31.16 -37.40 -30.65
N SER A 52 31.94 -38.14 -31.43
CA SER A 52 32.84 -37.58 -32.45
C SER A 52 32.17 -37.21 -33.79
N LYS A 53 30.87 -37.50 -33.99
CA LYS A 53 30.15 -37.14 -35.23
C LYS A 53 29.61 -35.69 -35.28
N ILE A 54 29.67 -34.95 -34.18
CA ILE A 54 29.18 -33.55 -34.10
C ILE A 54 30.09 -32.58 -34.90
N TRP A 55 31.36 -32.95 -35.11
CA TRP A 55 32.39 -32.08 -35.70
C TRP A 55 32.55 -32.14 -37.21
N LYS A 56 31.71 -32.87 -37.94
CA LYS A 56 31.81 -32.98 -39.41
C LYS A 56 30.98 -31.94 -40.20
N ASN A 57 30.29 -31.03 -39.53
CA ASN A 57 29.60 -29.88 -40.14
C ASN A 57 29.56 -28.67 -39.18
N PRO A 58 30.53 -27.73 -39.24
CA PRO A 58 30.64 -26.64 -38.26
C PRO A 58 29.40 -25.73 -38.23
N GLY A 59 28.72 -25.51 -39.36
CA GLY A 59 27.51 -24.66 -39.43
C GLY A 59 26.23 -25.27 -38.83
N LEU A 60 26.12 -26.61 -38.79
CA LEU A 60 24.90 -27.30 -38.33
C LEU A 60 24.89 -27.45 -36.79
N GLY A 61 26.08 -27.62 -36.18
CA GLY A 61 26.24 -27.65 -34.72
C GLY A 61 26.07 -26.28 -34.08
N TYR A 62 26.65 -25.25 -34.68
CA TYR A 62 26.60 -23.86 -34.18
C TYR A 62 25.17 -23.29 -34.16
N THR A 63 24.40 -23.48 -35.24
CA THR A 63 23.00 -23.04 -35.32
C THR A 63 22.08 -23.80 -34.35
N THR A 64 22.36 -25.09 -34.12
CA THR A 64 21.62 -25.90 -33.13
C THR A 64 21.92 -25.46 -31.70
N LEU A 65 23.19 -25.14 -31.39
CA LEU A 65 23.61 -24.59 -30.10
C LEU A 65 22.97 -23.22 -29.85
N LEU A 66 23.02 -22.32 -30.81
CA LEU A 66 22.39 -20.99 -30.71
C LEU A 66 20.88 -21.09 -30.49
N ARG A 67 20.18 -22.01 -31.19
CA ARG A 67 18.75 -22.24 -31.00
C ARG A 67 18.42 -22.75 -29.60
N HIS A 68 19.30 -23.57 -29.02
CA HIS A 68 19.17 -24.06 -27.65
C HIS A 68 19.41 -22.94 -26.63
N VAL A 69 20.49 -22.17 -26.79
CA VAL A 69 20.83 -21.02 -25.94
C VAL A 69 19.74 -19.96 -25.98
N HIS A 70 19.22 -19.63 -27.17
CA HIS A 70 18.06 -18.75 -27.36
C HIS A 70 16.85 -19.20 -26.54
N GLY A 71 16.47 -20.48 -26.65
CA GLY A 71 15.33 -21.04 -25.94
C GLY A 71 15.50 -21.00 -24.41
N VAL A 72 16.68 -21.38 -23.91
CA VAL A 72 17.00 -21.37 -22.48
C VAL A 72 16.96 -19.94 -21.92
N LEU A 73 17.60 -18.98 -22.59
CA LEU A 73 17.64 -17.58 -22.15
C LEU A 73 16.24 -16.96 -22.09
N ASN A 74 15.37 -17.26 -23.06
CA ASN A 74 14.00 -16.75 -23.07
C ASN A 74 13.11 -17.39 -21.99
N ILE A 75 13.27 -18.69 -21.73
CA ILE A 75 12.54 -19.39 -20.65
C ILE A 75 12.96 -18.86 -19.27
N ILE A 76 14.27 -18.67 -19.04
CA ILE A 76 14.78 -18.18 -17.75
C ILE A 76 14.46 -16.68 -17.59
N GLY A 77 14.80 -15.86 -18.58
CA GLY A 77 14.64 -14.42 -18.54
C GLY A 77 13.18 -14.00 -18.53
N TRP A 78 12.53 -14.07 -19.69
CA TRP A 78 11.15 -13.63 -19.84
C TRP A 78 10.14 -14.60 -19.24
N GLY A 79 10.39 -15.91 -19.32
CA GLY A 79 9.46 -16.94 -18.88
C GLY A 79 9.44 -17.21 -17.36
N THR A 80 10.46 -16.77 -16.61
CA THR A 80 10.62 -17.12 -15.18
C THR A 80 10.96 -15.91 -14.30
N LEU A 81 12.01 -15.15 -14.60
CA LEU A 81 12.43 -14.01 -13.76
C LEU A 81 11.40 -12.86 -13.73
N ILE A 82 10.76 -12.56 -14.88
CA ILE A 82 9.70 -11.54 -14.95
C ILE A 82 8.48 -11.94 -14.08
N PRO A 83 7.93 -13.16 -14.18
CA PRO A 83 6.90 -13.66 -13.25
C PRO A 83 7.28 -13.57 -11.78
N ILE A 84 8.50 -13.98 -11.42
CA ILE A 84 8.99 -13.90 -10.04
C ILE A 84 8.97 -12.45 -9.56
N GLY A 85 9.46 -11.52 -10.38
CA GLY A 85 9.38 -10.10 -10.07
C GLY A 85 7.93 -9.63 -9.83
N ILE A 86 6.97 -10.05 -10.65
CA ILE A 86 5.54 -9.71 -10.47
C ILE A 86 5.01 -10.25 -9.13
N ILE A 87 5.32 -11.50 -8.79
CA ILE A 87 4.92 -12.13 -7.53
C ILE A 87 5.52 -11.36 -6.33
N VAL A 88 6.81 -11.02 -6.39
CA VAL A 88 7.49 -10.25 -5.34
C VAL A 88 6.83 -8.87 -5.16
N GLY A 89 6.67 -8.11 -6.25
CA GLY A 89 6.08 -6.77 -6.21
C GLY A 89 4.62 -6.73 -5.75
N ARG A 90 3.91 -7.86 -5.81
CA ARG A 90 2.52 -8.00 -5.37
C ARG A 90 2.42 -8.37 -3.89
N TYR A 91 3.06 -9.47 -3.49
CA TYR A 91 2.84 -10.07 -2.18
C TYR A 91 3.81 -9.59 -1.11
N PHE A 92 4.97 -9.04 -1.48
CA PHE A 92 5.98 -8.55 -0.53
C PHE A 92 5.95 -7.02 -0.36
N ARG A 93 5.12 -6.33 -1.16
CA ARG A 93 4.87 -4.88 -1.08
C ARG A 93 3.86 -4.51 0.02
N GLN A 94 2.94 -5.42 0.35
CA GLN A 94 1.92 -5.22 1.38
C GLN A 94 2.42 -5.81 2.70
N GLU A 95 1.93 -5.32 3.84
CA GLU A 95 2.52 -5.58 5.17
C GLU A 95 2.70 -7.06 5.55
N PHE A 96 2.09 -8.02 4.83
CA PHE A 96 2.23 -9.47 5.07
C PHE A 96 1.97 -10.26 3.77
N PRO A 97 2.55 -11.47 3.57
CA PRO A 97 3.04 -12.43 4.57
C PRO A 97 4.54 -12.39 4.91
N ILE A 98 5.39 -11.75 4.10
CA ILE A 98 6.83 -11.61 4.38
C ILE A 98 7.21 -10.14 4.08
N ARG A 99 7.46 -9.36 5.14
CA ARG A 99 8.01 -8.02 4.98
C ARG A 99 9.47 -8.14 4.61
N CYS A 100 9.77 -7.89 3.34
CA CYS A 100 11.12 -7.67 2.89
C CYS A 100 11.29 -6.16 2.69
N ASP A 101 12.04 -5.49 3.55
CA ASP A 101 12.30 -4.04 3.38
C ASP A 101 13.02 -3.75 2.04
N GLN A 102 13.61 -4.79 1.43
CA GLN A 102 14.23 -4.76 0.12
C GLN A 102 13.32 -5.27 -1.02
N TRP A 103 12.01 -5.46 -0.83
CA TRP A 103 11.10 -6.03 -1.85
C TRP A 103 11.19 -5.29 -3.18
N TYR A 104 11.34 -3.96 -3.13
CA TYR A 104 11.45 -3.11 -4.32
C TYR A 104 12.76 -3.40 -5.07
N SER A 105 13.86 -3.57 -4.35
CA SER A 105 15.16 -3.94 -4.91
C SER A 105 15.09 -5.32 -5.56
N VAL A 106 14.53 -6.31 -4.87
CA VAL A 106 14.37 -7.67 -5.40
C VAL A 106 13.47 -7.67 -6.64
N HIS A 107 12.34 -6.97 -6.61
CA HIS A 107 11.46 -6.78 -7.76
C HIS A 107 12.22 -6.17 -8.95
N ALA A 108 12.92 -5.05 -8.72
CA ALA A 108 13.65 -4.34 -9.77
C ALA A 108 14.79 -5.18 -10.38
N VAL A 109 15.53 -5.92 -9.55
CA VAL A 109 16.60 -6.83 -10.00
C VAL A 109 16.02 -7.95 -10.85
N CYS A 110 14.95 -8.64 -10.40
CA CYS A 110 14.31 -9.68 -11.18
C CYS A 110 13.80 -9.17 -12.54
N GLN A 111 13.16 -7.99 -12.58
CA GLN A 111 12.67 -7.40 -13.83
C GLN A 111 13.81 -7.00 -14.76
N THR A 112 14.87 -6.37 -14.25
CA THR A 112 16.01 -5.91 -15.05
C THR A 112 16.82 -7.09 -15.61
N CYS A 113 17.14 -8.07 -14.77
CA CYS A 113 17.83 -9.28 -15.21
C CYS A 113 16.98 -10.08 -16.22
N GLY A 114 15.68 -10.22 -15.97
CA GLY A 114 14.75 -10.89 -16.88
C GLY A 114 14.69 -10.23 -18.25
N TYR A 115 14.61 -8.89 -18.29
CA TYR A 115 14.63 -8.10 -19.51
C TYR A 115 15.93 -8.26 -20.30
N ILE A 116 17.08 -8.12 -19.64
CA ILE A 116 18.41 -8.26 -20.28
C ILE A 116 18.56 -9.68 -20.86
N MET A 117 18.28 -10.71 -20.06
CA MET A 117 18.44 -12.10 -20.50
C MET A 117 17.55 -12.45 -21.70
N GLY A 118 16.27 -12.02 -21.69
CA GLY A 118 15.38 -12.28 -22.83
C GLY A 118 15.71 -11.44 -24.06
N THR A 119 16.27 -10.25 -23.90
CA THR A 119 16.76 -9.44 -25.03
C THR A 119 17.97 -10.08 -25.70
N VAL A 120 18.93 -10.58 -24.89
CA VAL A 120 20.08 -11.36 -25.38
C VAL A 120 19.60 -12.66 -26.04
N GLY A 121 18.63 -13.35 -25.43
CA GLY A 121 17.97 -14.51 -26.00
C GLY A 121 17.38 -14.20 -27.38
N TRP A 122 16.55 -13.17 -27.49
CA TRP A 122 15.99 -12.71 -28.77
C TRP A 122 17.07 -12.39 -29.81
N ALA A 123 18.14 -11.68 -29.44
CA ALA A 123 19.24 -11.35 -30.36
C ALA A 123 19.88 -12.61 -30.96
N PHE A 124 20.12 -13.65 -30.15
CA PHE A 124 20.56 -14.95 -30.67
C PHE A 124 19.54 -15.60 -31.60
N GLY A 125 18.24 -15.42 -31.36
CA GLY A 125 17.17 -15.88 -32.24
C GLY A 125 17.20 -15.19 -33.60
N VAL A 126 17.46 -13.88 -33.63
CA VAL A 126 17.68 -13.12 -34.88
C VAL A 126 18.89 -13.63 -35.63
N SER A 127 20.01 -13.89 -34.93
CA SER A 127 21.21 -14.44 -35.56
C SER A 127 20.96 -15.82 -36.19
N VAL A 128 20.21 -16.70 -35.52
CA VAL A 128 19.79 -18.00 -36.06
C VAL A 128 18.91 -17.85 -37.30
N LEU A 129 18.01 -16.86 -37.29
CA LEU A 129 17.12 -16.59 -38.41
C LEU A 129 17.87 -16.01 -39.61
N HIS A 130 18.83 -15.09 -39.39
CA HIS A 130 19.65 -14.53 -40.46
C HIS A 130 20.49 -15.60 -41.17
N SER A 131 20.95 -16.62 -40.42
CA SER A 131 21.67 -17.77 -40.98
C SER A 131 20.76 -18.78 -41.69
N SER A 132 19.43 -18.70 -41.55
CA SER A 132 18.48 -19.63 -42.17
C SER A 132 17.63 -18.89 -43.19
N SER A 133 17.88 -19.11 -44.49
CA SER A 133 17.18 -18.46 -45.61
C SER A 133 15.72 -18.93 -45.80
N LYS A 134 14.94 -19.02 -44.72
CA LYS A 134 13.53 -19.43 -44.73
C LYS A 134 12.62 -18.27 -44.32
N ARG A 135 11.87 -17.75 -45.30
CA ARG A 135 10.91 -16.63 -45.19
C ARG A 135 9.70 -16.94 -44.29
N SER A 136 9.49 -18.19 -43.88
CA SER A 136 8.37 -18.65 -43.04
C SER A 136 8.44 -18.21 -41.57
N HIS A 137 9.53 -17.61 -41.11
CA HIS A 137 9.71 -17.20 -39.71
C HIS A 137 9.59 -15.68 -39.48
N LEU A 138 9.20 -14.91 -40.51
CA LEU A 138 9.01 -13.46 -40.42
C LEU A 138 7.98 -13.03 -39.34
N PRO A 139 6.85 -13.73 -39.12
CA PRO A 139 5.90 -13.37 -38.05
C PRO A 139 6.51 -13.43 -36.64
N PHE A 140 7.40 -14.40 -36.39
CA PHE A 140 8.08 -14.56 -35.10
C PHE A 140 9.07 -13.43 -34.81
N LEU A 141 9.75 -12.97 -35.85
CA LEU A 141 10.66 -11.83 -35.75
C LEU A 141 9.89 -10.55 -35.40
N VAL A 142 8.78 -10.28 -36.11
CA VAL A 142 7.93 -9.09 -35.90
C VAL A 142 7.31 -9.12 -34.50
N LEU A 143 6.81 -10.26 -34.06
CA LEU A 143 6.22 -10.43 -32.73
C LEU A 143 7.27 -10.25 -31.62
N GLY A 144 8.50 -10.75 -31.82
CA GLY A 144 9.61 -10.54 -30.89
C GLY A 144 10.04 -9.07 -30.79
N ILE A 145 10.14 -8.35 -31.92
CA ILE A 145 10.42 -6.91 -31.96
C ILE A 145 9.34 -6.14 -31.20
N PHE A 146 8.07 -6.48 -31.42
CA PHE A 146 6.95 -5.85 -30.74
C PHE A 146 7.00 -6.05 -29.23
N ILE A 147 7.32 -7.26 -28.75
CA ILE A 147 7.49 -7.55 -27.32
C ILE A 147 8.65 -6.75 -26.72
N ILE A 148 9.79 -6.64 -27.41
CA ILE A 148 10.92 -5.83 -26.92
C ILE A 148 10.54 -4.36 -26.85
N LEU A 149 9.86 -3.84 -27.87
CA LEU A 149 9.42 -2.45 -27.88
C LEU A 149 8.47 -2.18 -26.71
N LEU A 150 7.46 -3.03 -26.52
CA LEU A 150 6.50 -2.90 -25.42
C LEU A 150 7.16 -3.02 -24.04
N THR A 151 8.09 -3.96 -23.86
CA THR A 151 8.84 -4.13 -22.59
C THR A 151 9.77 -2.95 -22.31
N THR A 152 10.43 -2.40 -23.34
CA THR A 152 11.27 -1.20 -23.22
C THR A 152 10.44 0.01 -22.79
N ILE A 153 9.28 0.23 -23.44
CA ILE A 153 8.35 1.30 -23.09
C ILE A 153 7.84 1.11 -21.66
N GLN A 154 7.48 -0.12 -21.27
CA GLN A 154 7.04 -0.45 -19.93
C GLN A 154 8.10 -0.10 -18.86
N ILE A 155 9.37 -0.46 -19.08
CA ILE A 155 10.47 -0.15 -18.15
C ILE A 155 10.75 1.35 -18.10
N MET A 156 10.82 2.00 -19.26
CA MET A 156 11.05 3.45 -19.35
C MET A 156 9.94 4.22 -18.63
N PHE A 157 8.67 3.84 -18.82
CA PHE A 157 7.55 4.48 -18.14
C PHE A 157 7.51 4.16 -16.64
N ALA A 158 7.97 2.97 -16.24
CA ALA A 158 8.08 2.58 -14.84
C ALA A 158 9.15 3.37 -14.08
N VAL A 159 10.32 3.62 -14.70
CA VAL A 159 11.47 4.28 -14.05
C VAL A 159 11.45 5.80 -14.27
N CYS A 160 11.28 6.26 -15.51
CA CYS A 160 11.42 7.68 -15.87
C CYS A 160 10.14 8.50 -15.66
N MET A 161 8.96 7.85 -15.70
CA MET A 161 7.66 8.53 -15.64
C MET A 161 6.89 8.24 -14.36
N GLN A 162 7.56 7.73 -13.31
CA GLN A 162 6.93 7.49 -12.02
C GLN A 162 6.39 8.82 -11.46
N PRO A 163 5.06 9.01 -11.35
CA PRO A 163 4.51 10.28 -10.94
C PRO A 163 4.84 10.55 -9.47
N LYS A 164 5.37 11.75 -9.18
CA LYS A 164 5.51 12.27 -7.81
C LYS A 164 4.14 12.19 -7.09
N LYS A 165 4.16 11.93 -5.77
CA LYS A 165 2.99 11.58 -4.94
C LYS A 165 1.82 12.60 -5.00
N GLU A 166 2.00 13.78 -5.56
CA GLU A 166 1.03 14.89 -5.57
C GLU A 166 -0.11 14.82 -6.60
N SER A 167 -0.15 13.85 -7.52
CA SER A 167 -1.19 13.80 -8.58
C SER A 167 -2.00 12.49 -8.57
N GLY A 168 -3.09 12.48 -7.81
CA GLY A 168 -3.92 11.28 -7.61
C GLY A 168 -4.49 10.66 -8.91
N ALA A 169 -4.83 11.47 -9.91
CA ALA A 169 -5.34 10.96 -11.19
C ALA A 169 -4.23 10.38 -12.08
N ARG A 170 -3.10 11.10 -12.23
CA ARG A 170 -1.95 10.66 -13.03
C ARG A 170 -1.30 9.41 -12.43
N ARG A 171 -1.22 9.32 -11.10
CA ARG A 171 -0.75 8.11 -10.40
C ARG A 171 -1.66 6.91 -10.64
N ARG A 172 -2.99 7.09 -10.55
CA ARG A 172 -3.91 6.00 -10.88
C ARG A 172 -3.79 5.56 -12.33
N CYS A 173 -3.70 6.49 -13.29
CA CYS A 173 -3.47 6.14 -14.69
C CYS A 173 -2.14 5.40 -14.89
N TRP A 174 -1.08 5.83 -14.20
CA TRP A 174 0.21 5.15 -14.23
C TRP A 174 0.15 3.75 -13.60
N GLU A 175 -0.53 3.58 -12.45
CA GLU A 175 -0.69 2.27 -11.80
C GLU A 175 -1.54 1.33 -12.66
N ILE A 176 -2.64 1.81 -13.23
CA ILE A 176 -3.48 1.04 -14.16
C ILE A 176 -2.68 0.64 -15.39
N TYR A 177 -1.98 1.59 -16.02
CA TYR A 177 -1.12 1.32 -17.17
C TYR A 177 -0.07 0.28 -16.82
N HIS A 178 0.72 0.51 -15.77
CA HIS A 178 1.85 -0.34 -15.39
C HIS A 178 1.38 -1.77 -15.09
N HIS A 179 0.26 -1.93 -14.39
CA HIS A 179 -0.29 -3.26 -14.11
C HIS A 179 -0.87 -3.91 -15.36
N VAL A 180 -1.82 -3.27 -16.06
CA VAL A 180 -2.50 -3.86 -17.22
C VAL A 180 -1.51 -4.18 -18.34
N MET A 181 -0.62 -3.25 -18.66
CA MET A 181 0.40 -3.43 -19.68
C MET A 181 1.38 -4.55 -19.32
N GLY A 182 1.83 -4.62 -18.06
CA GLY A 182 2.71 -5.69 -17.59
C GLY A 182 2.08 -7.08 -17.75
N TYR A 183 0.78 -7.22 -17.47
CA TYR A 183 0.07 -8.48 -17.65
C TYR A 183 -0.16 -8.87 -19.11
N VAL A 184 -0.50 -7.90 -19.97
CA VAL A 184 -0.65 -8.14 -21.42
C VAL A 184 0.67 -8.63 -22.01
N ILE A 185 1.78 -7.96 -21.67
CA ILE A 185 3.12 -8.35 -22.09
C ILE A 185 3.46 -9.77 -21.61
N MET A 186 3.14 -10.11 -20.36
CA MET A 186 3.38 -11.44 -19.82
C MET A 186 2.63 -12.53 -20.59
N ALA A 187 1.37 -12.31 -20.94
CA ALA A 187 0.59 -13.26 -21.72
C ALA A 187 1.17 -13.47 -23.13
N LEU A 188 1.62 -12.38 -23.78
CA LEU A 188 2.29 -12.43 -25.08
C LEU A 188 3.61 -13.20 -25.02
N ILE A 189 4.42 -12.97 -23.98
CA ILE A 189 5.68 -13.68 -23.73
C ILE A 189 5.42 -15.18 -23.60
N ILE A 190 4.44 -15.60 -22.79
CA ILE A 190 4.10 -17.02 -22.63
C ILE A 190 3.72 -17.65 -23.97
N GLY A 191 2.86 -16.97 -24.75
CA GLY A 191 2.45 -17.42 -26.08
C GLY A 191 3.64 -17.61 -27.03
N VAL A 192 4.56 -16.64 -27.07
CA VAL A 192 5.77 -16.72 -27.91
C VAL A 192 6.71 -17.82 -27.46
N ILE A 193 6.86 -18.06 -26.16
CA ILE A 193 7.71 -19.15 -25.64
C ILE A 193 7.13 -20.51 -26.03
N PHE A 194 5.81 -20.73 -25.90
CA PHE A 194 5.19 -21.99 -26.32
C PHE A 194 5.36 -22.26 -27.81
N GLU A 195 5.18 -21.22 -28.63
CA GLU A 195 5.34 -21.34 -30.07
C GLU A 195 6.82 -21.59 -30.45
N GLY A 196 7.75 -20.95 -29.76
CA GLY A 196 9.18 -21.22 -29.88
C GLY A 196 9.58 -22.64 -29.45
N ILE A 197 8.93 -23.19 -28.42
CA ILE A 197 9.12 -24.58 -27.96
C ILE A 197 8.59 -25.58 -28.99
N ASN A 198 7.45 -25.29 -29.63
CA ASN A 198 6.87 -26.15 -30.67
C ASN A 198 7.79 -26.28 -31.90
N ALA A 199 8.64 -25.27 -32.16
CA ALA A 199 9.63 -25.28 -33.23
C ALA A 199 10.94 -26.03 -32.88
N GLN A 200 11.10 -26.55 -31.66
CA GLN A 200 12.31 -27.29 -31.23
C GLN A 200 12.26 -28.78 -31.59
N ARG A 201 13.43 -29.42 -31.60
CA ARG A 201 13.60 -30.84 -31.96
C ARG A 201 12.92 -31.82 -30.98
N HIS A 202 12.73 -31.43 -29.72
CA HIS A 202 12.06 -32.23 -28.69
C HIS A 202 10.93 -31.42 -28.02
N PRO A 203 9.88 -31.06 -28.77
CA PRO A 203 8.89 -30.08 -28.30
C PRO A 203 8.18 -30.56 -27.04
N LYS A 204 7.88 -31.86 -26.95
CA LYS A 204 7.22 -32.46 -25.76
C LYS A 204 8.02 -32.29 -24.46
N LYS A 205 9.34 -32.53 -24.47
CA LYS A 205 10.18 -32.44 -23.25
C LYS A 205 10.26 -31.00 -22.74
N TRP A 206 10.53 -30.05 -23.65
CA TRP A 206 10.61 -28.62 -23.33
C TRP A 206 9.28 -28.06 -22.88
N ARG A 207 8.18 -28.49 -23.52
CA ARG A 207 6.83 -28.08 -23.17
C ARG A 207 6.45 -28.51 -21.77
N TRP A 208 6.68 -29.78 -21.40
CA TRP A 208 6.44 -30.26 -20.03
C TRP A 208 7.33 -29.57 -19.01
N GLY A 209 8.61 -29.31 -19.34
CA GLY A 209 9.51 -28.55 -18.47
C GLY A 209 8.98 -27.14 -18.19
N TYR A 210 8.58 -26.40 -19.21
CA TYR A 210 8.06 -25.04 -19.03
C TYR A 210 6.68 -25.01 -18.35
N VAL A 211 5.80 -25.96 -18.67
CA VAL A 211 4.52 -26.12 -17.94
C VAL A 211 4.77 -26.41 -16.46
N GLY A 212 5.79 -27.20 -16.12
CA GLY A 212 6.21 -27.44 -14.74
C GLY A 212 6.62 -26.15 -14.02
N ILE A 213 7.42 -25.29 -14.67
CA ILE A 213 7.82 -23.98 -14.14
C ILE A 213 6.59 -23.09 -13.91
N LEU A 214 5.70 -22.97 -14.90
CA LEU A 214 4.47 -22.16 -14.78
C LEU A 214 3.55 -22.70 -13.68
N SER A 215 3.42 -24.02 -13.57
CA SER A 215 2.63 -24.67 -12.51
C SER A 215 3.22 -24.38 -11.14
N GLY A 216 4.54 -24.46 -10.98
CA GLY A 216 5.23 -24.09 -9.74
C GLY A 216 4.99 -22.64 -9.34
N LEU A 217 5.13 -21.70 -10.29
CA LEU A 217 4.86 -20.28 -10.06
C LEU A 217 3.38 -20.03 -9.71
N ALA A 218 2.45 -20.73 -10.36
CA ALA A 218 1.02 -20.64 -10.07
C ALA A 218 0.68 -21.21 -8.67
N ILE A 219 1.29 -22.33 -8.28
CA ILE A 219 1.15 -22.91 -6.93
C ILE A 219 1.66 -21.94 -5.87
N VAL A 220 2.85 -21.35 -6.06
CA VAL A 220 3.40 -20.34 -5.15
C VAL A 220 2.45 -19.14 -5.06
N GLY A 221 1.96 -18.64 -6.20
CA GLY A 221 0.98 -17.55 -6.23
C GLY A 221 -0.32 -17.89 -5.50
N ALA A 222 -0.86 -19.10 -5.70
CA ALA A 222 -2.09 -19.56 -5.06
C ALA A 222 -1.90 -19.83 -3.56
N ALA A 223 -0.74 -20.32 -3.13
CA ALA A 223 -0.41 -20.52 -1.72
C ALA A 223 -0.30 -19.17 -0.98
N LEU A 224 0.32 -18.17 -1.62
CA LEU A 224 0.40 -16.81 -1.09
C LEU A 224 -0.99 -16.16 -1.03
N GLU A 225 -1.81 -16.31 -2.06
CA GLU A 225 -3.18 -15.79 -2.11
C GLU A 225 -4.11 -16.50 -1.11
N GLY A 226 -4.02 -17.83 -0.99
CA GLY A 226 -4.80 -18.60 -0.02
C GLY A 226 -4.41 -18.33 1.43
N SER A 227 -3.15 -17.92 1.67
CA SER A 227 -2.71 -17.41 2.98
C SER A 227 -3.29 -16.03 3.28
N ASP A 228 -3.42 -15.17 2.26
CA ASP A 228 -4.10 -13.87 2.36
C ASP A 228 -5.62 -14.03 2.59
N GLU A 229 -6.28 -14.97 1.91
CA GLU A 229 -7.72 -15.23 2.09
C GLU A 229 -8.05 -15.90 3.44
N ARG A 230 -7.29 -16.92 3.88
CA ARG A 230 -7.50 -17.53 5.20
C ARG A 230 -7.35 -16.52 6.33
N ARG A 231 -6.36 -15.62 6.24
CA ARG A 231 -6.18 -14.57 7.24
C ARG A 231 -7.31 -13.53 7.20
N LYS A 232 -7.82 -13.13 6.03
CA LYS A 232 -9.03 -12.27 5.97
C LYS A 232 -10.22 -12.93 6.63
N LEU A 233 -10.36 -14.25 6.49
CA LEU A 233 -11.40 -15.00 7.17
C LEU A 233 -11.17 -15.02 8.68
N ASP A 234 -9.93 -15.23 9.15
CA ASP A 234 -9.59 -15.19 10.57
C ASP A 234 -9.79 -13.78 11.17
N ASP A 235 -9.40 -12.72 10.45
CA ASP A 235 -9.62 -11.32 10.85
C ASP A 235 -11.12 -10.99 10.87
N ASP A 236 -11.90 -11.46 9.88
CA ASP A 236 -13.36 -11.31 9.85
C ASP A 236 -14.01 -12.12 10.99
N VAL A 237 -13.50 -13.30 11.34
CA VAL A 237 -13.98 -14.14 12.47
C VAL A 237 -13.61 -13.53 13.82
N VAL A 238 -12.40 -12.98 13.98
CA VAL A 238 -11.98 -12.24 15.17
C VAL A 238 -12.82 -10.97 15.32
N SER A 239 -13.07 -10.25 14.22
CA SER A 239 -13.97 -9.09 14.18
C SER A 239 -15.42 -9.48 14.56
N LEU A 240 -15.93 -10.61 14.05
CA LEU A 240 -17.24 -11.14 14.41
C LEU A 240 -17.31 -11.58 15.88
N ARG A 241 -16.24 -12.19 16.40
CA ARG A 241 -16.12 -12.64 17.79
C ARG A 241 -16.01 -11.44 18.75
N CYS A 242 -15.39 -10.34 18.33
CA CYS A 242 -15.41 -9.07 19.04
C CYS A 242 -16.79 -8.39 18.98
N LEU A 243 -17.54 -8.53 17.88
CA LEU A 243 -18.91 -8.01 17.74
C LEU A 243 -19.95 -8.79 18.55
N LEU A 244 -19.80 -10.10 18.68
CA LEU A 244 -20.76 -10.97 19.38
C LEU A 244 -20.48 -11.14 20.88
N GLY A 245 -19.31 -10.73 21.37
CA GLY A 245 -18.90 -10.89 22.77
C GLY A 245 -18.89 -12.35 23.25
N PRO A 246 -18.47 -12.64 24.50
CA PRO A 246 -18.32 -14.01 25.01
C PRO A 246 -19.64 -14.80 25.22
N ARG A 247 -20.80 -14.29 24.82
CA ARG A 247 -22.12 -14.81 25.25
C ARG A 247 -22.87 -15.71 24.26
N VAL A 248 -22.40 -15.87 23.01
CA VAL A 248 -23.23 -16.55 21.96
C VAL A 248 -22.63 -17.85 21.40
N LEU A 249 -21.43 -18.28 21.80
CA LEU A 249 -20.89 -19.60 21.43
C LEU A 249 -20.75 -20.52 22.65
N ASN A 250 -21.84 -20.66 23.39
CA ASN A 250 -22.10 -21.84 24.22
C ASN A 250 -23.61 -22.05 24.28
N SER A 251 -24.17 -22.60 23.19
CA SER A 251 -25.47 -23.25 23.27
C SER A 251 -25.36 -24.64 22.63
N ASN A 252 -25.64 -25.63 23.48
CA ASN A 252 -26.03 -27.00 23.18
C ASN A 252 -24.88 -28.01 22.92
N VAL A 253 -24.24 -28.45 24.00
CA VAL A 253 -24.18 -29.89 24.30
C VAL A 253 -24.63 -30.09 25.75
N GLU A 254 -25.76 -30.76 25.86
CA GLU A 254 -26.44 -31.23 27.06
C GLU A 254 -25.66 -32.40 27.69
N SER A 255 -25.43 -32.35 29.01
CA SER A 255 -25.33 -33.50 29.93
C SER A 255 -24.97 -32.93 31.31
N SER A 256 -25.97 -32.63 32.15
CA SER A 256 -26.43 -33.52 33.21
C SER A 256 -25.35 -33.82 34.25
N GLU A 257 -25.56 -33.31 35.47
CA GLU A 257 -25.40 -34.00 36.77
C GLU A 257 -24.73 -33.15 37.86
N LEU A 258 -25.51 -33.00 38.95
CA LEU A 258 -25.13 -32.99 40.36
C LEU A 258 -24.42 -31.72 40.90
N ASN A 259 -25.16 -30.83 41.55
CA ASN A 259 -25.58 -30.86 42.97
C ASN A 259 -24.49 -30.37 43.95
N ASN A 260 -24.94 -29.39 44.75
CA ASN A 260 -24.80 -29.30 46.20
C ASN A 260 -23.58 -28.60 46.85
N LEU A 261 -23.95 -27.54 47.60
CA LEU A 261 -23.54 -27.16 48.98
C LEU A 261 -22.34 -26.18 49.07
N GLU A 262 -22.31 -25.09 49.87
CA GLU A 262 -23.02 -24.59 51.08
C GLU A 262 -23.11 -23.03 51.00
N GLU A 263 -24.20 -22.36 51.41
CA GLU A 263 -24.47 -21.74 52.74
C GLU A 263 -23.33 -20.86 53.29
N GLU A 264 -23.47 -19.52 53.21
CA GLU A 264 -23.91 -18.56 54.27
C GLU A 264 -22.73 -17.97 55.08
N GLN A 265 -22.57 -16.63 55.07
CA GLN A 265 -22.58 -15.78 56.28
C GLN A 265 -22.47 -14.27 55.96
N GLU A 266 -23.33 -13.48 56.61
CA GLU A 266 -23.45 -12.02 56.64
C GLU A 266 -22.21 -11.31 57.27
N ASP A 267 -21.89 -10.06 56.90
CA ASP A 267 -22.47 -8.85 57.52
C ASP A 267 -21.75 -7.52 57.14
N SER A 268 -22.57 -6.47 57.04
CA SER A 268 -22.36 -5.03 57.32
C SER A 268 -21.37 -4.11 56.53
N CYS A 269 -22.02 -3.17 55.80
CA CYS A 269 -21.84 -1.70 55.75
C CYS A 269 -20.71 -0.97 54.97
N THR A 270 -21.19 0.07 54.26
CA THR A 270 -20.55 1.31 53.76
C THR A 270 -19.60 1.25 52.55
N ASP A 271 -20.17 1.40 51.35
CA ASP A 271 -19.80 2.50 50.41
C ASP A 271 -20.74 2.50 49.19
N MET A 272 -21.96 3.02 49.39
CA MET A 272 -22.89 3.35 48.33
C MET A 272 -22.51 4.70 47.70
N ALA A 273 -21.50 4.73 46.81
CA ALA A 273 -21.30 5.87 45.91
C ALA A 273 -20.38 5.65 44.69
N SER A 274 -19.58 4.56 44.60
CA SER A 274 -18.57 4.46 43.52
C SER A 274 -18.84 3.39 42.45
N SER A 275 -19.83 2.52 42.62
CA SER A 275 -20.01 1.36 41.72
C SER A 275 -21.04 1.56 40.58
N ALA A 276 -21.79 2.67 40.56
CA ALA A 276 -22.84 2.90 39.56
C ALA A 276 -22.35 3.53 38.24
N ALA A 277 -21.07 3.91 38.12
CA ALA A 277 -20.55 4.61 36.95
C ALA A 277 -19.89 3.70 35.89
N ILE A 278 -19.80 2.39 36.12
CA ILE A 278 -19.07 1.46 35.23
C ILE A 278 -20.01 0.70 34.27
N GLU A 279 -21.33 0.69 34.52
CA GLU A 279 -22.31 0.05 33.64
C GLU A 279 -22.78 1.01 32.53
N GLY A 280 -21.98 1.16 31.47
CA GLY A 280 -22.40 1.91 30.28
C GLY A 280 -21.29 2.41 29.36
N ALA A 281 -20.01 2.28 29.74
CA ALA A 281 -18.90 2.77 28.94
C ALA A 281 -18.73 1.92 27.67
N THR A 282 -18.79 2.56 26.50
CA THR A 282 -18.48 1.90 25.23
C THR A 282 -16.95 1.71 25.11
N PRO A 283 -16.49 0.81 24.22
CA PRO A 283 -15.04 0.60 24.03
C PRO A 283 -14.30 1.89 23.69
N ALA A 284 -14.90 2.77 22.88
CA ALA A 284 -14.28 4.03 22.47
C ALA A 284 -14.21 5.06 23.62
N SER A 285 -15.23 5.14 24.49
CA SER A 285 -15.20 6.02 25.65
C SER A 285 -14.21 5.55 26.71
N ALA A 286 -14.11 4.23 26.94
CA ALA A 286 -13.12 3.66 27.84
C ALA A 286 -11.68 3.90 27.33
N ALA A 287 -11.47 3.74 26.02
CA ALA A 287 -10.19 4.02 25.38
C ALA A 287 -9.80 5.50 25.44
N LEU A 288 -10.77 6.42 25.23
CA LEU A 288 -10.55 7.85 25.44
C LEU A 288 -10.09 8.13 26.87
N LYS A 289 -10.77 7.58 27.88
CA LYS A 289 -10.41 7.78 29.29
C LYS A 289 -8.97 7.33 29.57
N SER A 290 -8.58 6.16 29.06
CA SER A 290 -7.20 5.68 29.18
C SER A 290 -6.18 6.62 28.51
N VAL A 291 -6.49 7.19 27.35
CA VAL A 291 -5.63 8.18 26.69
C VAL A 291 -5.50 9.46 27.51
N LEU A 292 -6.60 9.97 28.05
CA LEU A 292 -6.59 11.16 28.92
C LEU A 292 -5.74 10.94 30.18
N GLU A 293 -5.86 9.78 30.82
CA GLU A 293 -5.03 9.39 31.98
C GLU A 293 -3.54 9.32 31.60
N ARG A 294 -3.19 8.71 30.46
CA ARG A 294 -1.79 8.64 29.99
C ARG A 294 -1.21 10.03 29.69
N VAL A 295 -2.02 10.93 29.12
CA VAL A 295 -1.62 12.32 28.88
C VAL A 295 -1.41 13.06 30.20
N GLN A 296 -2.31 12.89 31.18
CA GLN A 296 -2.17 13.47 32.50
C GLN A 296 -0.87 13.03 33.17
N LEU A 297 -0.58 11.72 33.18
CA LEU A 297 0.65 11.19 33.77
C LEU A 297 1.90 11.71 33.05
N ALA A 298 1.88 11.85 31.71
CA ALA A 298 3.00 12.43 30.96
C ALA A 298 3.21 13.92 31.27
N ALA A 299 2.12 14.67 31.47
CA ALA A 299 2.18 16.07 31.87
C ALA A 299 2.80 16.22 33.27
N GLU A 300 2.34 15.41 34.23
CA GLU A 300 2.85 15.41 35.61
C GLU A 300 4.34 15.04 35.66
N ARG A 301 4.77 14.02 34.92
CA ARG A 301 6.20 13.65 34.81
C ARG A 301 7.09 14.76 34.27
N SER A 302 6.55 15.65 33.43
CA SER A 302 7.27 16.78 32.85
C SER A 302 7.07 18.09 33.62
N GLY A 303 6.41 18.05 34.79
CA GLY A 303 6.15 19.23 35.61
C GLY A 303 5.14 20.21 34.99
N ARG A 304 4.31 19.74 34.05
CA ARG A 304 3.33 20.53 33.32
C ARG A 304 1.93 20.33 33.86
N VAL A 305 1.07 21.33 33.67
CA VAL A 305 -0.33 21.28 34.06
C VAL A 305 -1.13 20.49 33.00
N PRO A 306 -1.79 19.36 33.34
CA PRO A 306 -2.48 18.51 32.37
C PRO A 306 -3.52 19.26 31.52
N GLN A 307 -4.18 20.27 32.10
CA GLN A 307 -5.21 21.08 31.43
C GLN A 307 -4.66 21.91 30.27
N GLN A 308 -3.34 22.10 30.16
CA GLN A 308 -2.69 22.77 29.03
C GLN A 308 -2.53 21.86 27.80
N ILE A 309 -2.85 20.57 27.93
CA ILE A 309 -2.69 19.59 26.84
C ILE A 309 -4.07 19.16 26.35
N ARG A 310 -4.35 19.51 25.09
CA ARG A 310 -5.57 19.12 24.38
C ARG A 310 -5.35 17.77 23.70
N VAL A 311 -6.22 16.81 24.01
CA VAL A 311 -6.33 15.57 23.23
C VAL A 311 -7.31 15.81 22.10
N VAL A 312 -6.86 15.66 20.86
CA VAL A 312 -7.70 15.73 19.66
C VAL A 312 -8.02 14.31 19.21
N ALA A 313 -9.28 13.88 19.38
CA ALA A 313 -9.73 12.55 18.97
C ALA A 313 -9.87 12.47 17.45
N VAL A 314 -8.96 11.76 16.78
CA VAL A 314 -8.90 11.67 15.32
C VAL A 314 -9.91 10.64 14.80
N SER A 315 -11.04 11.12 14.30
CA SER A 315 -12.22 10.32 13.92
C SER A 315 -12.31 9.97 12.43
N LYS A 316 -11.26 10.25 11.65
CA LYS A 316 -11.22 9.91 10.21
C LYS A 316 -11.57 8.45 9.97
N THR A 317 -12.35 8.18 8.95
CA THR A 317 -12.90 6.86 8.58
C THR A 317 -13.86 6.23 9.60
N LYS A 318 -14.20 6.91 10.71
CA LYS A 318 -15.11 6.39 11.75
C LYS A 318 -16.54 6.89 11.55
N PRO A 319 -17.55 6.04 11.71
CA PRO A 319 -18.94 6.42 11.51
C PRO A 319 -19.45 7.31 12.66
N VAL A 320 -20.43 8.16 12.36
CA VAL A 320 -21.03 9.13 13.31
C VAL A 320 -21.42 8.51 14.67
N PRO A 321 -22.02 7.30 14.76
CA PRO A 321 -22.38 6.72 16.05
C PRO A 321 -21.20 6.51 16.99
N VAL A 322 -20.02 6.15 16.47
CA VAL A 322 -18.81 5.94 17.29
C VAL A 322 -18.25 7.29 17.77
N ILE A 323 -18.33 8.33 16.93
CA ILE A 323 -17.94 9.69 17.33
C ILE A 323 -18.87 10.20 18.44
N ARG A 324 -20.18 9.93 18.32
CA ARG A 324 -21.17 10.29 19.33
C ARG A 324 -20.88 9.64 20.69
N GLN A 325 -20.43 8.39 20.74
CA GLN A 325 -20.04 7.75 22.00
C GLN A 325 -18.90 8.50 22.73
N VAL A 326 -17.89 8.95 21.98
CA VAL A 326 -16.76 9.72 22.53
C VAL A 326 -17.22 11.12 22.94
N TYR A 327 -18.16 11.72 22.21
CA TYR A 327 -18.78 13.00 22.56
C TYR A 327 -19.63 12.90 23.83
N ASP A 328 -20.45 11.86 23.96
CA ASP A 328 -21.33 11.61 25.11
C ASP A 328 -20.52 11.35 26.39
N ALA A 329 -19.28 10.87 26.25
CA ALA A 329 -18.30 10.79 27.33
C ALA A 329 -17.70 12.16 27.75
N GLY A 330 -18.19 13.28 27.19
CA GLY A 330 -17.77 14.63 27.53
C GLY A 330 -16.67 15.22 26.65
N HIS A 331 -16.19 14.49 25.64
CA HIS A 331 -15.16 15.00 24.74
C HIS A 331 -15.71 16.01 23.74
N ARG A 332 -14.90 17.01 23.36
CA ARG A 332 -15.30 18.08 22.42
C ARG A 332 -14.35 18.30 21.26
N TYR A 333 -13.10 17.86 21.34
CA TYR A 333 -12.08 18.16 20.33
C TYR A 333 -11.91 16.99 19.35
N PHE A 334 -12.35 17.15 18.11
CA PHE A 334 -12.31 16.08 17.12
C PHE A 334 -11.50 16.46 15.88
N GLY A 335 -10.67 15.53 15.41
CA GLY A 335 -9.79 15.73 14.26
C GLY A 335 -10.25 14.98 13.02
N GLU A 336 -10.37 15.67 11.89
CA GLU A 336 -10.70 15.06 10.60
C GLU A 336 -9.65 15.37 9.52
N ASN A 337 -9.43 14.40 8.63
CA ASN A 337 -8.43 14.51 7.56
C ASN A 337 -9.04 14.81 6.18
N TYR A 338 -10.33 14.55 5.98
CA TYR A 338 -10.97 14.64 4.67
C TYR A 338 -12.12 15.65 4.72
N VAL A 339 -12.04 16.69 3.89
CA VAL A 339 -13.06 17.76 3.88
C VAL A 339 -14.47 17.22 3.59
N GLN A 340 -14.62 16.28 2.66
CA GLN A 340 -15.94 15.70 2.37
C GLN A 340 -16.52 15.00 3.59
N GLU A 341 -15.72 14.16 4.24
CA GLU A 341 -16.14 13.40 5.41
C GLU A 341 -16.54 14.33 6.56
N LEU A 342 -15.76 15.38 6.81
CA LEU A 342 -16.08 16.35 7.85
C LEU A 342 -17.36 17.15 7.55
N VAL A 343 -17.55 17.61 6.31
CA VAL A 343 -18.77 18.34 5.89
C VAL A 343 -20.02 17.44 5.98
N GLU A 344 -19.87 16.14 5.75
CA GLU A 344 -20.97 15.18 5.91
C GLU A 344 -21.29 14.88 7.38
N LYS A 345 -20.25 14.80 8.23
CA LYS A 345 -20.39 14.44 9.66
C LYS A 345 -20.84 15.60 10.54
N ALA A 346 -20.27 16.79 10.34
CA ALA A 346 -20.45 17.92 11.26
C ALA A 346 -21.93 18.28 11.50
N PRO A 347 -22.81 18.34 10.48
CA PRO A 347 -24.23 18.64 10.69
C PRO A 347 -25.01 17.53 11.43
N GLN A 348 -24.46 16.32 11.51
CA GLN A 348 -25.09 15.19 12.19
C GLN A 348 -24.70 15.09 13.67
N LEU A 349 -23.74 15.90 14.11
CA LEU A 349 -23.19 15.90 15.47
C LEU A 349 -23.49 17.22 16.18
N PRO A 350 -23.39 17.26 17.52
CA PRO A 350 -23.67 18.47 18.30
C PRO A 350 -22.78 19.66 17.91
N GLU A 351 -23.35 20.87 17.99
CA GLU A 351 -22.72 22.11 17.50
C GLU A 351 -21.57 22.59 18.38
N ASP A 352 -21.49 22.16 19.64
CA ASP A 352 -20.42 22.48 20.60
C ASP A 352 -19.15 21.63 20.41
N ILE A 353 -19.13 20.74 19.41
CA ILE A 353 -17.89 20.10 18.96
C ILE A 353 -16.94 21.15 18.38
N GLU A 354 -15.69 21.09 18.80
CA GLU A 354 -14.59 21.84 18.21
C GLU A 354 -13.87 20.97 17.17
N TRP A 355 -14.17 21.22 15.91
CA TRP A 355 -13.54 20.48 14.80
C TRP A 355 -12.16 21.04 14.47
N HIS A 356 -11.19 20.14 14.41
CA HIS A 356 -9.83 20.37 13.95
C HIS A 356 -9.66 19.74 12.57
N PHE A 357 -9.35 20.54 11.56
CA PHE A 357 -8.97 20.01 10.26
C PHE A 357 -7.46 19.75 10.23
N ILE A 358 -7.07 18.47 10.16
CA ILE A 358 -5.68 17.99 10.30
C ILE A 358 -5.20 17.20 9.07
N GLY A 359 -5.91 17.32 7.94
CA GLY A 359 -5.52 16.75 6.65
C GLY A 359 -4.96 17.80 5.70
N ASN A 360 -4.30 17.40 4.62
CA ASN A 360 -3.79 18.37 3.64
C ASN A 360 -4.96 19.16 2.99
N LEU A 361 -4.95 20.49 3.14
CA LEU A 361 -6.02 21.37 2.67
C LEU A 361 -5.75 21.87 1.25
N GLN A 362 -6.51 21.35 0.28
CA GLN A 362 -6.47 21.84 -1.09
C GLN A 362 -7.27 23.15 -1.24
N SER A 363 -6.78 24.09 -2.05
CA SER A 363 -7.40 25.42 -2.21
C SER A 363 -8.86 25.38 -2.67
N ASN A 364 -9.24 24.40 -3.50
CA ASN A 364 -10.62 24.20 -3.96
C ASN A 364 -11.55 23.61 -2.89
N LYS A 365 -11.00 23.11 -1.78
CA LYS A 365 -11.77 22.53 -0.66
C LYS A 365 -11.97 23.51 0.49
N VAL A 366 -11.28 24.66 0.49
CA VAL A 366 -11.45 25.73 1.49
C VAL A 366 -12.91 26.19 1.60
N LYS A 367 -13.56 26.50 0.48
CA LYS A 367 -14.96 26.98 0.48
C LYS A 367 -15.93 25.91 1.02
N PRO A 368 -15.92 24.66 0.53
CA PRO A 368 -16.73 23.59 1.12
C PRO A 368 -16.49 23.39 2.61
N LEU A 369 -15.22 23.39 3.04
CA LEU A 369 -14.86 23.20 4.45
C LEU A 369 -15.48 24.29 5.34
N LEU A 370 -15.24 25.56 5.01
CA LEU A 370 -15.69 26.68 5.85
C LEU A 370 -17.21 26.90 5.79
N SER A 371 -17.85 26.60 4.66
CA SER A 371 -19.31 26.77 4.52
C SER A 371 -20.10 25.60 5.12
N GLY A 372 -19.53 24.39 5.09
CA GLY A 372 -20.19 23.16 5.56
C GLY A 372 -19.94 22.82 7.03
N VAL A 373 -18.99 23.49 7.69
CA VAL A 373 -18.59 23.20 9.07
C VAL A 373 -18.54 24.49 9.89
N PRO A 374 -19.70 25.00 10.38
CA PRO A 374 -19.77 26.27 11.11
C PRO A 374 -18.90 26.29 12.38
N ASN A 375 -18.83 25.16 13.08
CA ASN A 375 -18.05 24.93 14.30
C ASN A 375 -16.62 24.41 14.02
N LEU A 376 -16.03 24.75 12.87
CA LEU A 376 -14.61 24.50 12.60
C LEU A 376 -13.74 25.39 13.49
N ALA A 377 -13.17 24.82 14.54
CA ALA A 377 -12.37 25.55 15.52
C ALA A 377 -10.99 25.95 14.96
N VAL A 378 -10.31 25.03 14.26
CA VAL A 378 -8.93 25.23 13.80
C VAL A 378 -8.62 24.46 12.51
N VAL A 379 -7.75 25.03 11.69
CA VAL A 379 -7.07 24.34 10.57
C VAL A 379 -5.59 24.20 10.91
N GLU A 380 -5.11 22.97 11.07
CA GLU A 380 -3.73 22.73 11.56
C GLU A 380 -2.70 22.55 10.43
N THR A 381 -3.12 22.61 9.18
CA THR A 381 -2.32 22.18 8.02
C THR A 381 -1.99 23.31 7.05
N VAL A 382 -1.80 24.54 7.54
CA VAL A 382 -1.40 25.67 6.68
C VAL A 382 0.09 25.54 6.38
N ASP A 383 0.46 25.30 5.13
CA ASP A 383 1.84 25.07 4.70
C ASP A 383 2.36 26.06 3.65
N ASP A 384 1.50 26.94 3.13
CA ASP A 384 1.90 28.00 2.21
C ASP A 384 1.04 29.28 2.33
N GLU A 385 1.52 30.38 1.75
CA GLU A 385 0.80 31.67 1.76
C GLU A 385 -0.48 31.63 0.91
N LYS A 386 -0.54 30.80 -0.14
CA LYS A 386 -1.71 30.73 -1.04
C LYS A 386 -2.91 30.16 -0.30
N ILE A 387 -2.70 29.12 0.52
CA ILE A 387 -3.76 28.51 1.31
C ILE A 387 -4.17 29.42 2.47
N ALA A 388 -3.22 30.09 3.13
CA ALA A 388 -3.50 31.12 4.13
C ALA A 388 -4.37 32.26 3.55
N ASN A 389 -3.94 32.87 2.44
CA ASN A 389 -4.67 33.94 1.76
C ASN A 389 -6.05 33.50 1.23
N ARG A 390 -6.22 32.20 0.96
CA ARG A 390 -7.51 31.66 0.52
C ARG A 390 -8.45 31.41 1.68
N LEU A 391 -7.92 30.93 2.81
CA LEU A 391 -8.67 30.79 4.06
C LEU A 391 -9.16 32.16 4.53
N ASP A 392 -8.27 33.15 4.62
CA ASP A 392 -8.57 34.50 5.07
C ASP A 392 -9.74 35.13 4.29
N ARG A 393 -9.61 35.21 2.95
CA ARG A 393 -10.67 35.73 2.07
C ARG A 393 -12.00 34.99 2.18
N MET A 394 -11.96 33.68 2.45
CA MET A 394 -13.18 32.89 2.58
C MET A 394 -13.83 33.06 3.95
N VAL A 395 -13.04 33.23 5.02
CA VAL A 395 -13.54 33.58 6.35
C VAL A 395 -14.27 34.92 6.31
N GLU A 396 -13.65 35.92 5.69
CA GLU A 396 -14.26 37.24 5.44
C GLU A 396 -15.56 37.12 4.65
N SER A 397 -15.53 36.41 3.52
CA SER A 397 -16.69 36.25 2.63
C SER A 397 -17.89 35.54 3.29
N ILE A 398 -17.67 34.67 4.27
CA ILE A 398 -18.75 34.00 5.02
C ILE A 398 -19.20 34.85 6.21
N GLY A 399 -18.39 35.82 6.66
CA GLY A 399 -18.67 36.64 7.83
C GLY A 399 -18.56 35.84 9.15
N ARG A 400 -17.66 34.84 9.21
CA ARG A 400 -17.42 34.08 10.45
C ARG A 400 -16.31 34.73 11.28
N LYS A 401 -16.27 34.40 12.58
CA LYS A 401 -15.18 34.83 13.49
C LYS A 401 -13.81 34.37 12.96
N PRO A 402 -12.72 35.08 13.32
CA PRO A 402 -11.38 34.70 12.90
C PRO A 402 -11.07 33.23 13.17
N LEU A 403 -10.53 32.55 12.16
CA LEU A 403 -10.25 31.12 12.23
C LEU A 403 -8.86 30.89 12.80
N LYS A 404 -8.76 30.06 13.84
CA LYS A 404 -7.46 29.60 14.34
C LYS A 404 -6.75 28.76 13.29
N VAL A 405 -5.46 29.01 13.11
CA VAL A 405 -4.63 28.25 12.18
C VAL A 405 -3.30 27.87 12.82
N PHE A 406 -2.83 26.66 12.49
CA PHE A 406 -1.47 26.25 12.79
C PHE A 406 -0.69 26.14 11.48
N ILE A 407 0.59 26.47 11.56
CA ILE A 407 1.50 26.26 10.45
C ILE A 407 2.07 24.86 10.53
N GLN A 408 1.90 24.09 9.46
CA GLN A 408 2.47 22.75 9.36
C GLN A 408 3.93 22.86 8.93
N VAL A 409 4.84 22.36 9.76
CA VAL A 409 6.28 22.33 9.50
C VAL A 409 6.70 20.91 9.14
N ASN A 410 7.45 20.76 8.06
CA ASN A 410 8.06 19.50 7.69
C ASN A 410 9.33 19.25 8.51
N THR A 411 9.19 18.61 9.68
CA THR A 411 10.35 18.30 10.53
C THR A 411 11.11 17.04 10.09
N SER A 412 10.56 16.27 9.14
CA SER A 412 11.13 14.97 8.73
C SER A 412 12.35 15.08 7.81
N GLY A 413 12.54 16.22 7.13
CA GLY A 413 13.55 16.39 6.09
C GLY A 413 13.25 15.65 4.78
N GLU A 414 12.13 14.93 4.67
CA GLU A 414 11.70 14.32 3.42
C GLU A 414 10.96 15.36 2.55
N GLU A 415 11.49 15.72 1.38
CA GLU A 415 10.83 16.63 0.42
C GLU A 415 9.42 16.16 -0.02
N SER A 416 9.10 14.88 0.19
CA SER A 416 7.81 14.30 -0.22
C SER A 416 6.67 14.53 0.78
N LYS A 417 6.94 15.18 1.91
CA LYS A 417 5.99 15.40 3.00
C LYS A 417 5.44 16.83 2.94
N SER A 418 4.17 16.97 3.32
CA SER A 418 3.50 18.28 3.41
C SER A 418 4.03 19.07 4.61
N GLY A 419 4.00 20.39 4.48
CA GLY A 419 4.53 21.32 5.46
C GLY A 419 5.60 22.23 4.87
N VAL A 420 5.72 23.43 5.44
CA VAL A 420 6.80 24.36 5.12
C VAL A 420 8.12 23.81 5.68
N GLU A 421 9.21 24.05 4.98
CA GLU A 421 10.54 23.77 5.50
C GLU A 421 10.77 24.58 6.80
N PRO A 422 11.52 24.05 7.79
CA PRO A 422 11.79 24.74 9.06
C PRO A 422 12.29 26.18 8.88
N SER A 423 13.09 26.44 7.84
CA SER A 423 13.62 27.77 7.49
C SER A 423 12.55 28.74 6.98
N GLY A 424 11.47 28.25 6.37
CA GLY A 424 10.35 29.06 5.86
C GLY A 424 9.24 29.31 6.89
N CYS A 425 9.30 28.65 8.05
CA CYS A 425 8.26 28.73 9.07
C CYS A 425 8.04 30.16 9.59
N VAL A 426 9.11 30.92 9.82
CA VAL A 426 9.05 32.30 10.34
C VAL A 426 8.34 33.23 9.37
N GLU A 427 8.68 33.17 8.08
CA GLU A 427 8.10 34.04 7.06
C GLU A 427 6.62 33.74 6.84
N LEU A 428 6.24 32.46 6.81
CA LEU A 428 4.83 32.08 6.74
C LEU A 428 4.04 32.54 7.99
N ALA A 429 4.63 32.44 9.19
CA ALA A 429 4.00 32.93 10.42
C ALA A 429 3.78 34.44 10.42
N LYS A 430 4.76 35.21 9.95
CA LYS A 430 4.60 36.66 9.73
C LYS A 430 3.50 36.95 8.72
N HIS A 431 3.46 36.21 7.61
CA HIS A 431 2.43 36.40 6.60
C HIS A 431 1.02 36.16 7.16
N VAL A 432 0.82 35.07 7.91
CA VAL A 432 -0.46 34.78 8.55
C VAL A 432 -0.82 35.86 9.58
N SER A 433 0.13 36.28 10.42
CA SER A 433 -0.14 37.25 11.50
C SER A 433 -0.40 38.67 10.98
N LEU A 434 0.34 39.12 9.96
CA LEU A 434 0.31 40.50 9.49
C LEU A 434 -0.65 40.73 8.31
N ASN A 435 -0.79 39.74 7.42
CA ASN A 435 -1.50 39.91 6.16
C ASN A 435 -2.87 39.20 6.11
N CYS A 436 -3.22 38.39 7.10
CA CYS A 436 -4.46 37.62 7.15
C CYS A 436 -5.32 38.00 8.38
N PRO A 437 -6.02 39.15 8.38
CA PRO A 437 -6.74 39.67 9.55
C PRO A 437 -7.90 38.79 10.02
N ASN A 438 -8.39 37.88 9.16
CA ASN A 438 -9.46 36.94 9.49
C ASN A 438 -8.92 35.58 9.95
N LEU A 439 -7.61 35.42 10.06
CA LEU A 439 -6.97 34.25 10.64
C LEU A 439 -6.32 34.61 11.97
N GLN A 440 -6.32 33.65 12.90
CA GLN A 440 -5.60 33.76 14.16
C GLN A 440 -4.48 32.74 14.17
N PHE A 441 -3.23 33.20 14.01
CA PHE A 441 -2.08 32.34 14.24
C PHE A 441 -2.12 31.80 15.67
N SER A 442 -2.16 30.47 15.82
CA SER A 442 -2.33 29.81 17.12
C SER A 442 -1.17 28.88 17.48
N GLY A 443 -0.34 28.47 16.51
CA GLY A 443 0.70 27.50 16.80
C GLY A 443 1.36 26.88 15.58
N LEU A 444 2.21 25.88 15.86
CA LEU A 444 2.88 25.06 14.86
C LEU A 444 2.42 23.61 14.97
N MET A 445 2.42 22.90 13.84
CA MET A 445 2.06 21.50 13.75
C MET A 445 3.13 20.71 13.03
N THR A 446 3.45 19.50 13.50
CA THR A 446 4.20 18.52 12.70
C THR A 446 3.54 17.15 12.73
N ILE A 447 3.62 16.44 11.61
CA ILE A 447 3.33 15.02 11.55
C ILE A 447 4.53 14.20 12.05
N GLY A 448 5.75 14.73 11.95
CA GLY A 448 6.99 13.98 12.19
C GLY A 448 7.22 12.89 11.15
N MET A 449 8.13 11.97 11.47
CA MET A 449 8.34 10.77 10.66
C MET A 449 7.36 9.66 11.05
N LEU A 450 6.73 9.03 10.06
CA LEU A 450 5.67 8.05 10.29
C LEU A 450 6.16 6.73 10.91
N ASP A 451 7.45 6.43 10.74
CA ASP A 451 8.14 5.29 11.33
C ASP A 451 8.76 5.61 12.68
N TYR A 452 8.63 6.86 13.14
CA TYR A 452 9.13 7.37 14.43
C TYR A 452 10.66 7.26 14.60
N THR A 453 11.42 6.99 13.54
CA THR A 453 12.87 6.74 13.66
C THR A 453 13.68 7.99 14.01
N SER A 454 13.10 9.18 13.85
CA SER A 454 13.68 10.48 14.24
C SER A 454 12.93 11.14 15.40
N THR A 455 12.20 10.36 16.21
CA THR A 455 11.64 10.84 17.48
C THR A 455 12.70 10.64 18.58
N PRO A 456 13.11 11.67 19.34
CA PRO A 456 12.45 12.96 19.59
C PRO A 456 12.96 14.16 18.78
N GLU A 457 13.92 13.98 17.86
CA GLU A 457 14.54 15.10 17.12
C GLU A 457 13.52 15.94 16.32
N ASN A 458 12.48 15.30 15.76
CA ASN A 458 11.34 15.99 15.14
C ASN A 458 10.66 17.00 16.08
N PHE A 459 10.45 16.62 17.35
CA PHE A 459 9.78 17.46 18.33
C PHE A 459 10.68 18.61 18.79
N LYS A 460 11.98 18.36 18.96
CA LYS A 460 12.96 19.41 19.24
C LYS A 460 13.03 20.43 18.12
N LEU A 461 13.02 19.97 16.86
CA LEU A 461 13.03 20.85 15.70
C LEU A 461 11.79 21.75 15.66
N LEU A 462 10.60 21.20 15.93
CA LEU A 462 9.38 22.01 15.99
C LEU A 462 9.42 23.02 17.15
N ALA A 463 9.93 22.63 18.32
CA ALA A 463 10.10 23.53 19.46
C ALA A 463 11.06 24.69 19.14
N ASN A 464 12.18 24.41 18.44
CA ASN A 464 13.10 25.45 17.98
C ASN A 464 12.41 26.40 16.98
N CYS A 465 11.63 25.86 16.03
CA CYS A 465 10.82 26.68 15.13
C CYS A 465 9.85 27.59 15.89
N ARG A 466 9.22 27.09 16.98
CA ARG A 466 8.35 27.90 17.84
C ARG A 466 9.12 29.07 18.44
N THR A 467 10.28 28.83 19.04
CA THR A 467 11.10 29.91 19.64
C THR A 467 11.44 30.99 18.62
N GLU A 468 11.87 30.60 17.40
CA GLU A 468 12.17 31.56 16.34
C GLU A 468 10.94 32.34 15.85
N VAL A 469 9.79 31.66 15.70
CA VAL A 469 8.53 32.30 15.32
C VAL A 469 8.06 33.28 16.40
N CYS A 470 8.05 32.85 17.67
CA CYS A 470 7.65 33.68 18.80
C CYS A 470 8.51 34.93 18.92
N LYS A 471 9.83 34.78 18.78
CA LYS A 471 10.77 35.90 18.75
C LYS A 471 10.50 36.85 17.59
N ALA A 472 10.25 36.32 16.39
CA ALA A 472 10.01 37.14 15.20
C ALA A 472 8.65 37.86 15.21
N LEU A 473 7.66 37.31 15.90
CA LEU A 473 6.33 37.90 16.07
C LEU A 473 6.18 38.70 17.37
N GLU A 474 7.22 38.72 18.22
CA GLU A 474 7.21 39.37 19.54
C GLU A 474 6.06 38.88 20.46
N ILE A 475 5.76 37.58 20.40
CA ILE A 475 4.75 36.90 21.24
C ILE A 475 5.43 35.95 22.22
N SER A 476 4.75 35.61 23.33
CA SER A 476 5.29 34.62 24.27
C SER A 476 5.10 33.19 23.75
N GLU A 477 5.97 32.26 24.16
CA GLU A 477 5.88 30.86 23.71
C GLU A 477 4.61 30.17 24.21
N GLU A 478 4.03 30.63 25.32
CA GLU A 478 2.76 30.16 25.85
C GLU A 478 1.56 30.48 24.93
N GLN A 479 1.70 31.49 24.07
CA GLN A 479 0.68 31.84 23.07
C GLN A 479 0.80 31.04 21.77
N CYS A 480 1.87 30.26 21.61
CA CYS A 480 2.15 29.47 20.41
C CYS A 480 2.06 27.98 20.73
N GLU A 481 0.89 27.40 20.44
CA GLU A 481 0.60 25.99 20.68
C GLU A 481 1.48 25.07 19.80
N LEU A 482 1.78 23.87 20.29
CA LEU A 482 2.49 22.83 19.55
C LEU A 482 1.56 21.63 19.34
N SER A 483 1.21 21.36 18.08
CA SER A 483 0.48 20.17 17.69
C SER A 483 1.43 19.09 17.18
N MET A 484 1.78 18.16 18.06
CA MET A 484 2.70 17.05 17.77
C MET A 484 2.43 15.87 18.71
N GLY A 485 2.71 14.66 18.22
CA GLY A 485 2.39 13.41 18.92
C GLY A 485 1.10 12.77 18.41
N MET A 486 1.21 11.48 18.10
CA MET A 486 0.15 10.59 17.64
C MET A 486 0.06 9.37 18.55
N SER A 487 -0.83 8.41 18.23
CA SER A 487 -1.10 7.22 19.05
C SER A 487 0.13 6.47 19.60
N ALA A 488 1.27 6.49 18.91
CA ALA A 488 2.47 5.74 19.29
C ALA A 488 3.50 6.54 20.11
N ASP A 489 3.43 7.87 20.09
CA ASP A 489 4.47 8.76 20.63
C ASP A 489 3.92 9.98 21.36
N PHE A 490 2.62 10.03 21.66
CA PHE A 490 2.00 11.20 22.27
C PHE A 490 2.51 11.49 23.69
N GLU A 491 2.85 10.48 24.51
CA GLU A 491 3.41 10.74 25.84
C GLU A 491 4.77 11.43 25.75
N LEU A 492 5.63 10.96 24.86
CA LEU A 492 6.92 11.59 24.60
C LEU A 492 6.73 13.00 24.03
N ALA A 493 5.75 13.20 23.14
CA ALA A 493 5.43 14.53 22.63
C ALA A 493 4.99 15.49 23.76
N VAL A 494 4.20 15.01 24.72
CA VAL A 494 3.79 15.79 25.91
C VAL A 494 5.00 16.18 26.74
N GLU A 495 5.89 15.23 27.03
CA GLU A 495 7.13 15.48 27.78
C GLU A 495 8.05 16.47 27.05
N MET A 496 7.99 16.49 25.71
CA MET A 496 8.72 17.42 24.84
C MET A 496 7.99 18.76 24.59
N GLY A 497 6.91 19.04 25.31
CA GLY A 497 6.25 20.36 25.27
C GLY A 497 5.03 20.47 24.35
N SER A 498 4.50 19.37 23.82
CA SER A 498 3.26 19.38 23.01
C SER A 498 2.08 19.94 23.81
N THR A 499 1.25 20.77 23.17
CA THR A 499 -0.02 21.26 23.74
C THR A 499 -1.22 20.62 23.07
N ASN A 500 -1.04 19.97 21.91
CA ASN A 500 -2.08 19.24 21.20
C ASN A 500 -1.54 17.88 20.74
N VAL A 501 -2.15 16.80 21.23
CA VAL A 501 -1.85 15.43 20.79
C VAL A 501 -3.01 14.86 19.99
N ARG A 502 -2.71 14.22 18.85
CA ARG A 502 -3.71 13.78 17.87
C ARG A 502 -3.82 12.26 17.89
N VAL A 503 -4.77 11.73 18.65
CA VAL A 503 -4.87 10.29 18.92
C VAL A 503 -6.07 9.69 18.20
N GLY A 504 -5.84 8.63 17.41
CA GLY A 504 -6.89 8.00 16.59
C GLY A 504 -7.06 6.51 16.89
N SER A 505 -6.10 5.70 16.46
CA SER A 505 -6.15 4.23 16.60
C SER A 505 -6.30 3.76 18.04
N THR A 506 -5.71 4.45 19.01
CA THR A 506 -5.85 4.11 20.43
C THR A 506 -7.27 4.33 20.93
N ILE A 507 -7.99 5.35 20.43
CA ILE A 507 -9.36 5.69 20.87
C ILE A 507 -10.41 4.87 20.11
N PHE A 508 -10.28 4.80 18.77
CA PHE A 508 -11.32 4.26 17.91
C PHE A 508 -11.03 2.86 17.36
N GLY A 509 -9.89 2.27 17.70
CA GLY A 509 -9.42 1.01 17.12
C GLY A 509 -8.94 1.12 15.67
N ALA A 510 -8.62 -0.03 15.06
CA ALA A 510 -8.11 -0.13 13.69
C ALA A 510 -9.07 0.48 12.66
N ARG A 511 -8.56 0.91 11.51
CA ARG A 511 -9.36 1.59 10.47
C ARG A 511 -10.32 0.61 9.81
N GLU A 512 -11.58 1.01 9.69
CA GLU A 512 -12.55 0.30 8.85
C GLU A 512 -12.43 0.83 7.42
N TYR A 513 -11.75 0.09 6.56
CA TYR A 513 -11.80 0.37 5.13
C TYR A 513 -13.12 -0.19 4.60
N LEU A 514 -14.12 0.68 4.39
CA LEU A 514 -15.33 0.30 3.69
C LEU A 514 -14.92 -0.33 2.34
N LYS A 515 -15.23 -1.63 2.18
CA LYS A 515 -15.08 -2.35 0.90
C LYS A 515 -15.88 -1.55 -0.13
N LYS A 516 -15.19 -0.86 -1.06
CA LYS A 516 -15.85 -0.23 -2.21
C LYS A 516 -16.65 -1.31 -2.93
N LYS A 517 -17.98 -1.16 -2.93
CA LYS A 517 -18.91 -1.97 -3.73
C LYS A 517 -18.57 -1.82 -5.21
#